data_AF-A0A7S2BGF1-F1
#
_entry.id   AF-A0A7S2BGF1-F1
#
_cell.length_a   1.000
_cell.length_b   1.000
_cell.length_c   1.000
_cell.angle_alpha   90.00
_cell.angle_beta   90.00
_cell.angle_gamma   90.00
#
_symmetry.space_group_name_H-M   'P 1'
#
loop_
_entity.id
_entity.type
_entity.pdbx_description
1 polymer ?
#
loop_
_entity_poly.entity_id
_entity_poly.type
_entity_poly.pdbx_seq_one_letter_code
_entity_poly.pdbx_strand_id
1 'polypeptide(L)'
;AGHLHGALAQLMVPCRALGKTTTSPSRTEPLATRPQRQRLCLRPRKSIWFLLTNVTGAAASLNESSAQGNCWNPLFAVHWAGKSDIRHLTTHPQPQFDLTLCRFYNGLDACCPLAFEEEQLRAFDSWMEHWRRKVENVRQTKKAAEAVKVTDAFVQADYAEQARLDRALESFGPVLESYGTCFDTLLEYMAGMLCFTCDPNWHQKVFMDGVQVAHLRVHESSNEALWDACKEVGAAAAELRARTGDSALVKFVKTPFEDLEMFETKIGVSEYMARHGLFSMRGPIDRSRGVPQRALASAAVVGSREVEGSLHPVRDGRASGFNCSVFPRKPLPSSSRRTFRAFRLGVFAYSVISLLF
;
A
#
# COMPACT_ATOMS: atom_id res chain seq x y z
N ALA A 1 -53.79 26.17 -10.47
CA ALA A 1 -54.16 26.23 -11.89
C ALA A 1 -52.91 26.53 -12.72
N GLY A 2 -52.59 25.68 -13.71
CA GLY A 2 -51.60 25.90 -14.78
C GLY A 2 -50.12 25.75 -14.38
N HIS A 3 -49.45 24.59 -14.52
CA HIS A 3 -48.81 24.03 -15.72
C HIS A 3 -47.82 24.95 -16.44
N LEU A 4 -46.52 24.61 -16.38
CA LEU A 4 -45.64 24.62 -17.55
C LEU A 4 -44.45 23.67 -17.36
N HIS A 5 -44.38 22.73 -18.30
CA HIS A 5 -43.36 21.70 -18.51
C HIS A 5 -42.02 22.29 -18.99
N GLY A 6 -40.92 21.55 -18.78
CA GLY A 6 -39.64 21.81 -19.43
C GLY A 6 -38.61 20.71 -19.19
N ALA A 7 -38.83 19.54 -19.79
CA ALA A 7 -37.86 18.46 -19.88
C ALA A 7 -36.82 18.77 -20.98
N LEU A 8 -35.54 18.49 -20.72
CA LEU A 8 -34.50 18.41 -21.75
C LEU A 8 -33.75 17.09 -21.58
N ALA A 9 -34.02 16.18 -22.51
CA ALA A 9 -33.30 14.94 -22.73
C ALA A 9 -32.59 15.02 -24.09
N GLN A 10 -31.42 14.38 -24.14
CA GLN A 10 -30.80 13.71 -25.30
C GLN A 10 -30.28 14.57 -26.46
N LEU A 11 -28.97 14.49 -26.67
CA LEU A 11 -28.35 14.35 -27.99
C LEU A 11 -27.12 13.43 -27.87
N MET A 12 -27.35 12.13 -28.06
CA MET A 12 -26.31 11.16 -28.45
C MET A 12 -26.46 10.91 -29.95
N VAL A 13 -25.38 11.06 -30.71
CA VAL A 13 -25.29 10.69 -32.12
C VAL A 13 -24.36 9.48 -32.26
N PRO A 14 -24.77 8.39 -32.93
CA PRO A 14 -23.92 7.25 -33.26
C PRO A 14 -23.35 7.38 -34.69
N CYS A 15 -22.14 6.85 -34.91
CA CYS A 15 -21.64 6.57 -36.26
C CYS A 15 -20.89 5.24 -36.34
N ARG A 16 -21.65 4.23 -36.79
CA ARG A 16 -21.39 3.22 -37.82
C ARG A 16 -20.06 2.44 -37.87
N ALA A 17 -20.24 1.12 -37.78
CA ALA A 17 -19.37 0.06 -38.25
C ALA A 17 -19.50 -0.19 -39.78
N LEU A 18 -18.42 -0.68 -40.40
CA LEU A 18 -18.41 -1.40 -41.68
C LEU A 18 -17.13 -2.25 -41.82
N GLY A 19 -17.29 -3.51 -42.24
CA GLY A 19 -16.20 -4.37 -42.75
C GLY A 19 -16.16 -5.75 -42.07
N LYS A 20 -17.01 -6.71 -42.48
CA LYS A 20 -16.84 -7.69 -43.56
C LYS A 20 -16.32 -9.05 -43.06
N THR A 21 -17.13 -10.05 -43.39
CA THR A 21 -16.99 -11.50 -43.23
C THR A 21 -15.84 -12.08 -44.08
N THR A 22 -15.18 -13.13 -43.57
CA THR A 22 -14.63 -14.20 -44.42
C THR A 22 -14.38 -15.48 -43.60
N THR A 23 -15.21 -16.47 -43.88
CA THR A 23 -15.00 -17.93 -43.96
C THR A 23 -13.73 -18.59 -43.38
N SER A 24 -13.99 -19.62 -42.56
CA SER A 24 -13.13 -20.77 -42.19
C SER A 24 -12.68 -21.58 -43.44
N PRO A 25 -11.57 -22.36 -43.41
CA PRO A 25 -11.64 -23.74 -42.88
C PRO A 25 -10.38 -24.27 -42.15
N SER A 26 -10.65 -25.27 -41.30
CA SER A 26 -9.83 -26.38 -40.78
C SER A 26 -8.45 -26.66 -41.39
N ARG A 27 -7.43 -26.87 -40.53
CA ARG A 27 -6.37 -27.87 -40.76
C ARG A 27 -5.71 -28.37 -39.47
N THR A 28 -5.54 -29.68 -39.46
CA THR A 28 -4.97 -30.60 -38.46
C THR A 28 -3.44 -30.65 -38.48
N GLU A 29 -2.84 -30.99 -37.32
CA GLU A 29 -1.52 -31.64 -37.08
C GLU A 29 -0.20 -30.83 -37.25
N PRO A 30 0.97 -31.32 -36.73
CA PRO A 30 1.26 -31.73 -35.36
C PRO A 30 2.64 -31.22 -34.84
N LEU A 31 2.86 -31.44 -33.53
CA LEU A 31 4.12 -31.67 -32.79
C LEU A 31 5.49 -31.55 -33.52
N ALA A 32 6.35 -30.60 -33.10
CA ALA A 32 7.81 -30.77 -33.16
C ALA A 32 8.59 -29.86 -32.19
N THR A 33 9.33 -30.52 -31.31
CA THR A 33 10.51 -30.14 -30.52
C THR A 33 11.55 -29.24 -31.20
N ARG A 34 12.07 -28.22 -30.49
CA ARG A 34 13.51 -28.09 -30.15
C ARG A 34 13.82 -26.92 -29.20
N PRO A 35 14.78 -27.07 -28.27
CA PRO A 35 15.26 -26.00 -27.40
C PRO A 35 16.43 -25.24 -28.05
N GLN A 36 16.36 -23.92 -28.06
CA GLN A 36 17.44 -23.06 -28.56
C GLN A 36 18.42 -22.77 -27.42
N ARG A 37 19.52 -23.53 -27.39
CA ARG A 37 20.72 -23.25 -26.57
C ARG A 37 21.29 -21.87 -26.93
N GLN A 38 21.20 -20.92 -26.02
CA GLN A 38 21.99 -19.68 -26.09
C GLN A 38 23.42 -19.98 -25.61
N ARG A 39 24.38 -19.77 -26.51
CA ARG A 39 25.83 -19.86 -26.21
C ARG A 39 26.25 -18.58 -25.50
N LEU A 40 26.71 -18.71 -24.25
CA LEU A 40 27.42 -17.65 -23.52
C LEU A 40 28.83 -17.51 -24.11
N CYS A 41 29.09 -16.39 -24.78
CA CYS A 41 30.44 -15.98 -25.17
C CYS A 41 31.12 -15.31 -23.97
N LEU A 42 31.97 -16.06 -23.25
CA LEU A 42 32.91 -15.50 -22.27
C LEU A 42 34.00 -14.73 -23.01
N ARG A 43 34.06 -13.40 -22.80
CA ARG A 43 35.22 -12.58 -23.20
C ARG A 43 36.28 -12.60 -22.09
N PRO A 44 37.58 -12.67 -22.42
CA PRO A 44 38.65 -12.67 -21.44
C PRO A 44 38.81 -11.29 -20.79
N ARG A 45 38.82 -11.26 -19.45
CA ARG A 45 39.20 -10.12 -18.62
C ARG A 45 40.71 -9.88 -18.79
N LYS A 46 41.08 -8.71 -19.33
CA LYS A 46 42.45 -8.22 -19.26
C LYS A 46 42.71 -7.70 -17.84
N SER A 47 43.66 -8.35 -17.17
CA SER A 47 44.22 -7.93 -15.89
C SER A 47 44.97 -6.61 -16.07
N ILE A 48 44.50 -5.55 -15.44
CA ILE A 48 45.22 -4.29 -15.32
C ILE A 48 45.69 -4.20 -13.87
N TRP A 49 47.01 -4.33 -13.70
CA TRP A 49 47.72 -3.93 -12.49
C TRP A 49 47.75 -2.41 -12.44
N PHE A 50 47.08 -1.81 -11.46
CA PHE A 50 47.26 -0.39 -11.13
C PHE A 50 48.07 -0.26 -9.84
N LEU A 51 49.12 0.55 -9.98
CA LEU A 51 50.08 0.96 -8.98
C LEU A 51 49.41 1.68 -7.80
N LEU A 52 49.83 1.33 -6.60
CA LEU A 52 49.57 2.03 -5.35
C LEU A 52 50.31 3.37 -5.36
N THR A 53 49.58 4.48 -5.42
CA THR A 53 50.07 5.81 -5.07
C THR A 53 49.34 6.30 -3.82
N ASN A 54 50.13 6.54 -2.76
CA ASN A 54 49.68 7.15 -1.51
C ASN A 54 49.29 8.61 -1.75
N VAL A 55 47.99 8.91 -1.71
CA VAL A 55 47.47 10.28 -1.65
C VAL A 55 47.06 10.56 -0.21
N THR A 56 47.96 11.16 0.56
CA THR A 56 47.63 11.90 1.78
C THR A 56 47.06 13.25 1.36
N GLY A 57 45.74 13.29 1.12
CA GLY A 57 45.00 14.48 0.70
C GLY A 57 44.01 14.89 1.79
N ALA A 58 44.05 16.17 2.15
CA ALA A 58 43.26 16.80 3.20
C ALA A 58 41.76 16.46 3.13
N ALA A 59 41.23 15.94 4.24
CA ALA A 59 39.80 15.83 4.50
C ALA A 59 39.24 17.23 4.79
N ALA A 60 39.03 18.01 3.73
CA ALA A 60 38.30 19.27 3.82
C ALA A 60 36.79 18.97 3.86
N SER A 61 36.17 19.39 4.96
CA SER A 61 34.75 19.52 5.25
C SER A 61 33.82 19.67 4.03
N LEU A 62 33.11 18.58 3.69
CA LEU A 62 31.88 18.58 2.89
C LEU A 62 30.65 18.73 3.81
N ASN A 63 30.60 19.77 4.65
CA ASN A 63 29.54 19.91 5.65
C ASN A 63 28.59 21.10 5.40
N GLU A 64 28.59 21.68 4.20
CA GLU A 64 27.98 23.00 3.99
C GLU A 64 27.14 23.11 2.71
N SER A 65 26.42 22.02 2.39
CA SER A 65 25.34 22.02 1.38
C SER A 65 24.10 21.22 1.82
N SER A 66 24.06 20.70 3.05
CA SER A 66 23.01 19.76 3.51
C SER A 66 21.77 20.41 4.16
N ALA A 67 21.64 21.74 4.15
CA ALA A 67 20.55 22.44 4.84
C ALA A 67 19.91 23.58 4.03
N GLN A 68 19.98 23.54 2.70
CA GLN A 68 19.23 24.50 1.86
C GLN A 68 17.77 24.06 1.73
N GLY A 69 16.95 24.62 2.62
CA GLY A 69 15.49 24.54 2.65
C GLY A 69 14.98 23.26 3.31
N ASN A 70 14.75 23.28 4.64
CA ASN A 70 14.26 22.13 5.43
C ASN A 70 12.94 21.51 4.90
N CYS A 71 12.29 22.12 3.90
CA CYS A 71 11.06 21.66 3.28
C CYS A 71 11.21 21.08 1.86
N TRP A 72 12.43 21.02 1.32
CA TRP A 72 12.71 20.48 -0.02
C TRP A 72 12.92 18.97 0.01
N ASN A 73 11.95 18.23 0.52
CA ASN A 73 11.99 16.77 0.54
C ASN A 73 11.87 16.21 -0.90
N PRO A 74 12.87 15.48 -1.43
CA PRO A 74 12.84 14.96 -2.80
C PRO A 74 11.66 14.03 -3.10
N LEU A 75 11.06 13.39 -2.09
CA LEU A 75 9.83 12.61 -2.26
C LEU A 75 8.67 13.45 -2.81
N PHE A 76 8.66 14.75 -2.48
CA PHE A 76 7.59 15.68 -2.80
C PHE A 76 8.03 16.75 -3.78
N ALA A 77 9.04 16.46 -4.62
CA ALA A 77 9.62 17.40 -5.59
C ALA A 77 8.60 18.13 -6.45
N VAL A 78 7.53 17.44 -6.87
CA VAL A 78 6.46 18.04 -7.67
C VAL A 78 5.69 19.15 -6.94
N HIS A 79 5.75 19.19 -5.61
CA HIS A 79 5.03 20.14 -4.76
C HIS A 79 5.91 21.31 -4.28
N TRP A 80 7.22 21.32 -4.52
CA TRP A 80 8.07 22.49 -4.24
C TRP A 80 8.84 23.01 -5.46
N ALA A 81 9.04 22.19 -6.50
CA ALA A 81 9.61 22.60 -7.79
C ALA A 81 8.57 22.71 -8.92
N GLY A 82 7.29 22.55 -8.59
CA GLY A 82 6.20 22.40 -9.56
C GLY A 82 5.76 23.69 -10.25
N LYS A 83 4.82 23.51 -11.17
CA LYS A 83 4.09 24.60 -11.86
C LYS A 83 3.09 25.26 -10.91
N SER A 84 2.73 26.51 -11.19
CA SER A 84 1.87 27.35 -10.36
C SER A 84 0.41 26.87 -10.16
N ASP A 85 0.01 25.79 -10.84
CA ASP A 85 -1.34 25.21 -10.78
C ASP A 85 -1.52 24.22 -9.61
N ILE A 86 -0.44 23.82 -8.94
CA ILE A 86 -0.48 22.89 -7.81
C ILE A 86 -0.20 23.67 -6.53
N ARG A 87 -0.90 23.33 -5.43
CA ARG A 87 -0.58 23.89 -4.11
C ARG A 87 0.83 23.47 -3.71
N HIS A 88 1.63 24.42 -3.22
CA HIS A 88 3.03 24.20 -2.92
C HIS A 88 3.31 24.06 -1.43
N LEU A 89 4.34 23.27 -1.11
CA LEU A 89 4.99 23.30 0.20
C LEU A 89 5.73 24.64 0.38
N THR A 90 5.91 25.08 1.62
CA THR A 90 6.72 26.27 1.89
C THR A 90 8.19 25.98 1.64
N THR A 91 8.97 27.00 1.28
CA THR A 91 10.43 26.87 1.12
C THR A 91 11.13 26.66 2.47
N HIS A 92 10.60 27.29 3.52
CA HIS A 92 11.12 27.23 4.88
C HIS A 92 10.03 26.78 5.84
N PRO A 93 10.38 26.09 6.94
CA PRO A 93 9.43 25.74 7.97
C PRO A 93 8.82 27.03 8.55
N GLN A 94 7.50 27.01 8.76
CA GLN A 94 6.76 28.12 9.34
C GLN A 94 5.84 27.60 10.43
N PRO A 95 5.58 28.39 11.48
CA PRO A 95 4.68 27.98 12.54
C PRO A 95 3.27 27.80 11.98
N GLN A 96 2.68 26.63 12.23
CA GLN A 96 1.31 26.31 11.82
C GLN A 96 0.40 26.24 13.05
N PHE A 97 -0.85 26.66 12.92
CA PHE A 97 -1.83 26.64 14.03
C PHE A 97 -3.18 26.03 13.65
N ASP A 98 -3.53 26.06 12.36
CA ASP A 98 -4.87 25.76 11.88
C ASP A 98 -4.91 24.54 10.94
N LEU A 99 -3.89 23.67 10.97
CA LEU A 99 -3.93 22.42 10.20
C LEU A 99 -5.04 21.53 10.72
N THR A 100 -5.88 21.02 9.82
CA THR A 100 -7.05 20.21 10.14
C THR A 100 -6.78 18.72 10.00
N LEU A 101 -5.91 18.34 9.05
CA LEU A 101 -5.48 16.97 8.79
C LEU A 101 -4.24 16.63 9.63
N CYS A 102 -3.20 17.44 9.58
CA CYS A 102 -1.93 17.12 10.25
C CYS A 102 -1.76 17.88 11.58
N ARG A 103 -2.78 17.78 12.44
CA ARG A 103 -2.94 18.58 13.67
C ARG A 103 -1.79 18.51 14.66
N PHE A 104 -1.03 17.41 14.65
CA PHE A 104 0.12 17.26 15.55
C PHE A 104 1.30 18.18 15.19
N TYR A 105 1.27 18.86 14.03
CA TYR A 105 2.18 19.94 13.70
C TYR A 105 1.66 21.34 14.12
N ASN A 106 0.44 21.46 14.66
CA ASN A 106 -0.03 22.74 15.17
C ASN A 106 0.78 23.15 16.41
N GLY A 107 1.23 24.40 16.43
CA GLY A 107 2.17 24.94 17.43
C GLY A 107 3.65 24.64 17.14
N LEU A 108 3.96 24.00 16.00
CA LEU A 108 5.33 23.68 15.57
C LEU A 108 5.65 24.33 14.22
N ASP A 109 6.94 24.46 13.93
CA ASP A 109 7.40 24.81 12.60
C ASP A 109 7.21 23.62 11.64
N ALA A 110 6.45 23.84 10.57
CA ALA A 110 6.13 22.81 9.58
C ALA A 110 6.24 23.33 8.15
N CYS A 111 6.38 22.40 7.20
CA CYS A 111 6.57 22.68 5.79
C CYS A 111 5.27 22.74 4.96
N CYS A 112 4.16 22.29 5.53
CA CYS A 112 2.87 22.28 4.86
C CYS A 112 2.01 23.45 5.34
N PRO A 113 1.57 24.35 4.43
CA PRO A 113 0.55 25.33 4.76
C PRO A 113 -0.85 24.69 4.74
N LEU A 114 -1.84 25.33 5.36
CA LEU A 114 -3.24 24.88 5.32
C LEU A 114 -3.75 24.63 3.88
N ALA A 115 -3.36 25.48 2.93
CA ALA A 115 -3.75 25.33 1.53
C ALA A 115 -3.22 24.04 0.87
N PHE A 116 -2.21 23.39 1.45
CA PHE A 116 -1.65 22.13 0.95
C PHE A 116 -2.46 20.90 1.43
N GLU A 117 -3.28 21.04 2.47
CA GLU A 117 -4.13 19.94 2.97
C GLU A 117 -5.12 19.44 1.91
N GLU A 118 -5.51 20.29 0.95
CA GLU A 118 -6.35 19.89 -0.19
C GLU A 118 -5.66 18.82 -1.06
N GLU A 119 -4.35 18.97 -1.32
CA GLU A 119 -3.58 18.00 -2.10
C GLU A 119 -3.36 16.70 -1.31
N GLN A 120 -3.14 16.81 0.00
CA GLN A 120 -3.03 15.63 0.87
C GLN A 120 -4.34 14.85 0.91
N LEU A 121 -5.49 15.52 1.00
CA LEU A 121 -6.81 14.89 0.97
C LEU A 121 -7.08 14.19 -0.37
N ARG A 122 -6.76 14.85 -1.49
CA ARG A 122 -6.89 14.26 -2.83
C ARG A 122 -6.03 13.00 -2.98
N ALA A 123 -4.80 13.03 -2.45
CA ALA A 123 -3.93 11.86 -2.44
C ALA A 123 -4.50 10.74 -1.56
N PHE A 124 -5.01 11.06 -0.37
CA PHE A 124 -5.65 10.11 0.54
C PHE A 124 -6.87 9.43 -0.09
N ASP A 125 -7.76 10.19 -0.74
CA ASP A 125 -8.92 9.65 -1.44
C ASP A 125 -8.51 8.69 -2.57
N SER A 126 -7.39 8.97 -3.24
CA SER A 126 -6.84 8.07 -4.26
C SER A 126 -6.36 6.73 -3.67
N TRP A 127 -5.79 6.74 -2.45
CA TRP A 127 -5.44 5.51 -1.73
C TRP A 127 -6.66 4.74 -1.24
N MET A 128 -7.66 5.46 -0.75
CA MET A 128 -8.94 4.88 -0.35
C MET A 128 -9.60 4.14 -1.52
N GLU A 129 -9.65 4.78 -2.68
CA GLU A 129 -10.21 4.19 -3.90
C GLU A 129 -9.40 2.99 -4.40
N HIS A 130 -8.08 3.05 -4.28
CA HIS A 130 -7.23 1.89 -4.59
C HIS A 130 -7.57 0.65 -3.75
N TRP A 131 -7.71 0.81 -2.44
CA TRP A 131 -8.07 -0.30 -1.57
C TRP A 131 -9.50 -0.79 -1.83
N ARG A 132 -10.46 0.12 -2.13
CA ARG A 132 -11.80 -0.28 -2.57
C ARG A 132 -11.77 -1.16 -3.82
N ARG A 133 -10.99 -0.75 -4.83
CA ARG A 133 -10.83 -1.54 -6.07
C ARG A 133 -10.25 -2.92 -5.82
N LYS A 134 -9.27 -3.07 -4.91
CA LYS A 134 -8.76 -4.41 -4.54
C LYS A 134 -9.86 -5.34 -4.01
N VAL A 135 -10.70 -4.85 -3.08
CA VAL A 135 -11.82 -5.66 -2.56
C VAL A 135 -12.83 -5.98 -3.66
N GLU A 136 -13.13 -5.00 -4.50
CA GLU A 136 -14.07 -5.18 -5.59
C GLU A 136 -13.57 -6.21 -6.62
N ASN A 137 -12.27 -6.20 -6.93
CA ASN A 137 -11.66 -7.22 -7.78
C ASN A 137 -11.80 -8.63 -7.17
N VAL A 138 -11.62 -8.79 -5.86
CA VAL A 138 -11.86 -10.08 -5.16
C VAL A 138 -13.32 -10.50 -5.31
N ARG A 139 -14.29 -9.59 -5.14
CA ARG A 139 -15.73 -9.89 -5.32
C ARG A 139 -16.06 -10.28 -6.75
N GLN A 140 -15.53 -9.56 -7.73
CA GLN A 140 -15.74 -9.84 -9.15
C GLN A 140 -15.17 -11.19 -9.56
N THR A 141 -13.96 -11.51 -9.08
CA THR A 141 -13.34 -12.82 -9.33
C THR A 141 -14.11 -13.95 -8.65
N LYS A 142 -14.64 -13.75 -7.43
CA LYS A 142 -15.57 -14.70 -6.81
C LYS A 142 -16.79 -14.95 -7.70
N LYS A 143 -17.47 -13.89 -8.14
CA LYS A 143 -18.66 -13.99 -9.01
C LYS A 143 -18.35 -14.69 -10.33
N ALA A 144 -17.18 -14.42 -10.91
CA ALA A 144 -16.74 -15.07 -12.14
C ALA A 144 -16.43 -16.56 -11.93
N ALA A 145 -15.87 -16.95 -10.78
CA ALA A 145 -15.69 -18.34 -10.39
C ALA A 145 -17.02 -19.05 -10.14
N GLU A 146 -18.01 -18.38 -9.52
CA GLU A 146 -19.36 -18.94 -9.33
C GLU A 146 -20.05 -19.22 -10.67
N ALA A 147 -19.85 -18.35 -11.67
CA ALA A 147 -20.38 -18.52 -13.01
C ALA A 147 -19.80 -19.76 -13.74
N VAL A 148 -18.68 -20.32 -13.28
CA VAL A 148 -18.16 -21.59 -13.83
C VAL A 148 -19.12 -22.75 -13.55
N LYS A 149 -19.89 -22.71 -12.45
CA LYS A 149 -20.82 -23.78 -12.05
C LYS A 149 -21.96 -24.03 -13.05
N VAL A 150 -22.26 -23.08 -13.92
CA VAL A 150 -23.31 -23.20 -14.95
C VAL A 150 -22.75 -23.54 -16.34
N THR A 151 -21.45 -23.82 -16.44
CA THR A 151 -20.80 -24.17 -17.71
C THR A 151 -20.82 -25.67 -17.96
N ASP A 152 -20.77 -26.08 -19.23
CA ASP A 152 -20.64 -27.49 -19.61
C ASP A 152 -19.37 -28.13 -19.02
N ALA A 153 -18.29 -27.34 -18.86
CA ALA A 153 -17.05 -27.81 -18.24
C ALA A 153 -17.27 -28.27 -16.79
N PHE A 154 -18.11 -27.59 -16.01
CA PHE A 154 -18.46 -28.02 -14.66
C PHE A 154 -19.33 -29.28 -14.68
N VAL A 155 -20.34 -29.34 -15.57
CA VAL A 155 -21.24 -30.49 -15.71
C VAL A 155 -20.48 -31.77 -16.10
N GLN A 156 -19.45 -31.64 -16.94
CA GLN A 156 -18.62 -32.75 -17.39
C GLN A 156 -17.47 -33.10 -16.43
N ALA A 157 -17.14 -32.23 -15.47
CA ALA A 157 -16.09 -32.49 -14.50
C ALA A 157 -16.50 -33.60 -13.53
N ASP A 158 -15.51 -34.36 -13.05
CA ASP A 158 -15.75 -35.35 -12.01
C ASP A 158 -16.14 -34.70 -10.67
N TYR A 159 -16.72 -35.50 -9.78
CA TYR A 159 -17.17 -35.02 -8.47
C TYR A 159 -16.04 -34.42 -7.62
N ALA A 160 -14.81 -34.93 -7.76
CA ALA A 160 -13.68 -34.45 -6.99
C ALA A 160 -13.29 -33.02 -7.41
N GLU A 161 -13.30 -32.73 -8.72
CA GLU A 161 -12.99 -31.42 -9.27
C GLU A 161 -14.11 -30.40 -8.98
N GLN A 162 -15.38 -30.82 -9.05
CA GLN A 162 -16.50 -29.98 -8.60
C GLN A 162 -16.32 -29.58 -7.11
N ALA A 163 -15.97 -30.54 -6.25
CA ALA A 163 -15.71 -30.28 -4.83
C ALA A 163 -14.45 -29.42 -4.57
N ARG A 164 -13.48 -29.36 -5.50
CA ARG A 164 -12.34 -28.43 -5.40
C ARG A 164 -12.77 -27.01 -5.76
N LEU A 165 -13.60 -26.83 -6.79
CA LEU A 165 -14.16 -25.52 -7.12
C LEU A 165 -15.00 -24.97 -5.97
N ASP A 166 -15.87 -25.79 -5.37
CA ASP A 166 -16.70 -25.36 -4.23
C ASP A 166 -15.84 -24.90 -3.05
N ARG A 167 -14.78 -25.64 -2.71
CA ARG A 167 -13.81 -25.21 -1.68
C ARG A 167 -13.07 -23.92 -2.04
N ALA A 168 -12.72 -23.73 -3.31
CA ALA A 168 -12.13 -22.48 -3.78
C ALA A 168 -13.12 -21.31 -3.61
N LEU A 169 -14.40 -21.50 -3.93
CA LEU A 169 -15.44 -20.49 -3.76
C LEU A 169 -15.67 -20.10 -2.29
N GLU A 170 -15.65 -21.08 -1.38
CA GLU A 170 -15.76 -20.85 0.06
C GLU A 170 -14.59 -20.02 0.59
N SER A 171 -13.38 -20.21 0.07
CA SER A 171 -12.17 -19.51 0.53
C SER A 171 -12.16 -18.00 0.25
N PHE A 172 -13.03 -17.48 -0.62
CA PHE A 172 -13.20 -16.02 -0.79
C PHE A 172 -13.85 -15.35 0.42
N GLY A 173 -14.72 -16.06 1.17
CA GLY A 173 -15.47 -15.51 2.29
C GLY A 173 -14.55 -14.90 3.36
N PRO A 174 -13.60 -15.67 3.93
CA PRO A 174 -12.68 -15.17 4.94
C PRO A 174 -11.89 -13.91 4.54
N VAL A 175 -11.46 -13.78 3.29
CA VAL A 175 -10.79 -12.57 2.78
C VAL A 175 -11.74 -11.37 2.83
N LEU A 176 -12.97 -11.55 2.35
CA LEU A 176 -13.99 -10.51 2.29
C LEU A 176 -14.57 -10.13 3.68
N GLU A 177 -14.40 -10.98 4.69
CA GLU A 177 -14.83 -10.68 6.07
C GLU A 177 -13.76 -9.98 6.91
N SER A 178 -12.48 -10.21 6.62
CA SER A 178 -11.35 -9.78 7.47
C SER A 178 -10.63 -8.51 6.97
N TYR A 179 -10.88 -8.06 5.75
CA TYR A 179 -10.11 -6.96 5.14
C TYR A 179 -10.24 -5.61 5.85
N GLY A 180 -11.36 -5.33 6.52
CA GLY A 180 -11.69 -3.98 6.97
C GLY A 180 -10.65 -3.37 7.91
N THR A 181 -10.28 -4.10 8.96
CA THR A 181 -9.29 -3.63 9.94
C THR A 181 -7.91 -3.45 9.32
N CYS A 182 -7.49 -4.41 8.47
CA CYS A 182 -6.23 -4.32 7.73
C CYS A 182 -6.20 -3.04 6.87
N PHE A 183 -7.20 -2.83 6.02
CA PHE A 183 -7.21 -1.74 5.06
C PHE A 183 -7.36 -0.36 5.72
N ASP A 184 -8.11 -0.25 6.82
CA ASP A 184 -8.13 0.96 7.64
C ASP A 184 -6.74 1.26 8.21
N THR A 185 -5.99 0.25 8.66
CA THR A 185 -4.61 0.44 9.17
C THR A 185 -3.62 0.78 8.04
N LEU A 186 -3.82 0.25 6.83
CA LEU A 186 -3.07 0.71 5.64
C LEU A 186 -3.36 2.19 5.34
N LEU A 187 -4.62 2.64 5.50
CA LEU A 187 -4.98 4.04 5.35
C LEU A 187 -4.38 4.92 6.45
N GLU A 188 -4.34 4.46 7.70
CA GLU A 188 -3.63 5.14 8.78
C GLU A 188 -2.15 5.31 8.41
N TYR A 189 -1.49 4.25 7.93
CA TYR A 189 -0.11 4.36 7.44
C TYR A 189 0.03 5.44 6.35
N MET A 190 -0.86 5.44 5.35
CA MET A 190 -0.80 6.42 4.27
C MET A 190 -1.08 7.84 4.77
N ALA A 191 -2.02 8.03 5.70
CA ALA A 191 -2.29 9.32 6.34
C ALA A 191 -1.05 9.87 7.06
N GLY A 192 -0.33 9.03 7.81
CA GLY A 192 0.94 9.41 8.43
C GLY A 192 2.01 9.77 7.39
N MET A 193 2.11 9.02 6.29
CA MET A 193 3.03 9.32 5.19
C MET A 193 2.65 10.60 4.41
N LEU A 194 1.38 10.99 4.40
CA LEU A 194 0.94 12.27 3.84
C LEU A 194 1.29 13.42 4.78
N CYS A 195 1.09 13.26 6.08
CA CYS A 195 1.53 14.26 7.06
C CYS A 195 3.06 14.38 7.15
N PHE A 196 3.82 13.38 6.71
CA PHE A 196 5.27 13.47 6.61
C PHE A 196 5.75 14.58 5.64
N THR A 197 4.89 15.08 4.73
CA THR A 197 5.21 16.25 3.90
C THR A 197 5.43 17.53 4.71
N CYS A 198 4.89 17.58 5.93
CA CYS A 198 4.97 18.72 6.83
C CYS A 198 6.27 18.74 7.65
N ASP A 199 7.05 17.65 7.65
CA ASP A 199 8.18 17.46 8.55
C ASP A 199 9.45 18.20 8.08
N PRO A 200 9.95 19.20 8.83
CA PRO A 200 11.19 19.89 8.46
C PRO A 200 12.45 19.02 8.64
N ASN A 201 12.37 17.93 9.41
CA ASN A 201 13.49 17.05 9.73
C ASN A 201 13.46 15.75 8.91
N TRP A 202 12.84 15.79 7.72
CA TRP A 202 12.65 14.61 6.87
C TRP A 202 13.93 13.87 6.51
N HIS A 203 15.06 14.58 6.38
CA HIS A 203 16.36 14.03 6.00
C HIS A 203 16.87 12.97 6.99
N GLN A 204 16.47 13.07 8.26
CA GLN A 204 16.83 12.08 9.30
C GLN A 204 16.02 10.79 9.15
N LYS A 205 14.90 10.83 8.42
CA LYS A 205 13.87 9.79 8.36
C LYS A 205 13.89 9.00 7.05
N VAL A 206 14.82 9.30 6.16
CA VAL A 206 14.97 8.67 4.85
C VAL A 206 16.42 8.29 4.59
N PHE A 207 16.63 7.32 3.71
CA PHE A 207 17.95 7.00 3.16
C PHE A 207 18.04 7.55 1.74
N MET A 208 19.09 8.33 1.49
CA MET A 208 19.37 8.94 0.19
C MET A 208 20.33 8.06 -0.63
N ASP A 209 20.05 7.92 -1.93
CA ASP A 209 21.00 7.42 -2.94
C ASP A 209 21.23 8.55 -3.96
N GLY A 210 22.33 9.28 -3.78
CA GLY A 210 22.58 10.53 -4.48
C GLY A 210 21.51 11.59 -4.15
N VAL A 211 20.73 11.99 -5.17
CA VAL A 211 19.66 13.00 -5.05
C VAL A 211 18.26 12.41 -4.84
N GLN A 212 18.14 11.08 -4.85
CA GLN A 212 16.86 10.39 -4.73
C GLN A 212 16.73 9.74 -3.35
N VAL A 213 15.51 9.69 -2.84
CA VAL A 213 15.21 8.89 -1.65
C VAL A 213 15.06 7.43 -2.07
N ALA A 214 15.95 6.58 -1.58
CA ALA A 214 15.95 5.15 -1.82
C ALA A 214 15.00 4.40 -0.87
N HIS A 215 15.04 4.73 0.42
CA HIS A 215 14.26 4.01 1.44
C HIS A 215 13.73 4.93 2.54
N LEU A 216 12.63 4.52 3.16
CA LEU A 216 12.06 5.15 4.35
C LEU A 216 12.57 4.45 5.61
N ARG A 217 12.90 5.21 6.66
CA ARG A 217 13.26 4.68 7.98
C ARG A 217 11.99 4.44 8.80
N VAL A 218 11.20 3.43 8.45
CA VAL A 218 9.95 3.12 9.16
C VAL A 218 10.25 2.44 10.49
N HIS A 219 9.67 2.95 11.57
CA HIS A 219 9.81 2.37 12.90
C HIS A 219 9.08 1.03 13.00
N GLU A 220 9.67 0.09 13.74
CA GLU A 220 9.18 -1.27 13.86
C GLU A 220 7.76 -1.35 14.44
N SER A 221 7.39 -0.43 15.34
CA SER A 221 6.01 -0.37 15.86
C SER A 221 4.95 -0.18 14.77
N SER A 222 5.29 0.46 13.65
CA SER A 222 4.36 0.61 12.52
C SER A 222 4.26 -0.69 11.73
N ASN A 223 5.36 -1.42 11.58
CA ASN A 223 5.39 -2.75 10.96
C ASN A 223 4.58 -3.75 11.79
N GLU A 224 4.72 -3.74 13.11
CA GLU A 224 3.92 -4.57 14.01
C GLU A 224 2.43 -4.23 13.91
N ALA A 225 2.07 -2.94 13.93
CA ALA A 225 0.68 -2.52 13.82
C ALA A 225 0.05 -2.93 12.48
N LEU A 226 0.79 -2.81 11.37
CA LEU A 226 0.37 -3.30 10.05
C LEU A 226 0.15 -4.81 10.06
N TRP A 227 1.12 -5.56 10.59
CA TRP A 227 1.06 -7.01 10.63
C TRP A 227 -0.10 -7.51 11.49
N ASP A 228 -0.26 -6.96 12.70
CA ASP A 228 -1.34 -7.35 13.59
C ASP A 228 -2.73 -7.11 12.97
N ALA A 229 -2.87 -6.03 12.21
CA ALA A 229 -4.12 -5.71 11.51
C ALA A 229 -4.36 -6.60 10.28
N CYS A 230 -3.29 -7.07 9.61
CA CYS A 230 -3.39 -7.75 8.31
C CYS A 230 -3.14 -9.26 8.33
N LYS A 231 -2.65 -9.85 9.42
CA LYS A 231 -2.31 -11.29 9.49
C LYS A 231 -3.48 -12.22 9.21
N GLU A 232 -4.71 -11.86 9.59
CA GLU A 232 -5.91 -12.65 9.29
C GLU A 232 -6.24 -12.63 7.79
N VAL A 233 -6.13 -11.46 7.16
CA VAL A 233 -6.29 -11.30 5.70
C VAL A 233 -5.21 -12.08 4.97
N GLY A 234 -3.97 -12.03 5.45
CA GLY A 234 -2.85 -12.79 4.91
C GLY A 234 -3.08 -14.30 4.93
N ALA A 235 -3.50 -14.84 6.08
CA ALA A 235 -3.83 -16.26 6.20
C ALA A 235 -4.99 -16.66 5.26
N ALA A 236 -6.03 -15.83 5.19
CA ALA A 236 -7.16 -16.05 4.28
C ALA A 236 -6.75 -15.96 2.80
N ALA A 237 -5.86 -15.04 2.43
CA ALA A 237 -5.35 -14.87 1.09
C ALA A 237 -4.48 -16.06 0.64
N ALA A 238 -3.61 -16.55 1.54
CA ALA A 238 -2.80 -17.73 1.30
C ALA A 238 -3.66 -18.97 1.05
N GLU A 239 -4.71 -19.17 1.86
CA GLU A 239 -5.68 -20.25 1.68
C GLU A 239 -6.45 -20.09 0.35
N LEU A 240 -6.94 -18.89 0.04
CA LEU A 240 -7.60 -18.59 -1.24
C LEU A 240 -6.70 -18.95 -2.42
N ARG A 241 -5.43 -18.54 -2.38
CA ARG A 241 -4.43 -18.83 -3.43
C ARG A 241 -4.17 -20.33 -3.55
N ALA A 242 -4.06 -21.05 -2.44
CA ALA A 242 -3.89 -22.51 -2.44
C ALA A 242 -5.11 -23.21 -3.06
N ARG A 243 -6.33 -22.89 -2.59
CA ARG A 243 -7.57 -23.54 -3.06
C ARG A 243 -7.89 -23.23 -4.52
N THR A 244 -7.65 -22.01 -4.96
CA THR A 244 -7.82 -21.62 -6.37
C THR A 244 -6.79 -22.31 -7.27
N GLY A 245 -5.57 -22.53 -6.78
CA GLY A 245 -4.53 -23.30 -7.47
C GLY A 245 -4.86 -24.80 -7.64
N ASP A 246 -5.58 -25.38 -6.68
CA ASP A 246 -5.96 -26.80 -6.70
C ASP A 246 -7.05 -27.15 -7.72
N SER A 247 -7.85 -26.19 -8.16
CA SER A 247 -8.96 -26.43 -9.10
C SER A 247 -8.58 -26.11 -10.55
N ALA A 248 -8.74 -27.09 -11.43
CA ALA A 248 -8.65 -26.89 -12.87
C ALA A 248 -9.82 -26.04 -13.41
N LEU A 249 -11.00 -26.14 -12.80
CA LEU A 249 -12.19 -25.36 -13.20
C LEU A 249 -12.01 -23.85 -12.98
N VAL A 250 -11.25 -23.46 -11.95
CA VAL A 250 -10.93 -22.05 -11.70
C VAL A 250 -10.15 -21.42 -12.85
N LYS A 251 -9.44 -22.20 -13.67
CA LYS A 251 -8.70 -21.69 -14.85
C LYS A 251 -9.62 -21.17 -15.97
N PHE A 252 -10.91 -21.47 -15.94
CA PHE A 252 -11.89 -20.90 -16.88
C PHE A 252 -12.31 -19.48 -16.51
N VAL A 253 -11.95 -19.00 -15.32
CA VAL A 253 -12.20 -17.63 -14.87
C VAL A 253 -11.31 -16.68 -15.67
N LYS A 254 -11.94 -15.78 -16.43
CA LYS A 254 -11.23 -14.81 -17.28
C LYS A 254 -10.76 -13.57 -16.52
N THR A 255 -11.37 -13.28 -15.37
CA THR A 255 -10.98 -12.14 -14.53
C THR A 255 -9.67 -12.45 -13.83
N PRO A 256 -8.70 -11.51 -13.81
CA PRO A 256 -7.45 -11.73 -13.08
C PRO A 256 -7.72 -11.87 -11.59
N PHE A 257 -6.97 -12.75 -10.93
CA PHE A 257 -6.97 -12.83 -9.47
C PHE A 257 -6.27 -11.60 -8.91
N GLU A 258 -6.88 -11.01 -7.89
CA GLU A 258 -6.24 -9.92 -7.16
C GLU A 258 -5.02 -10.47 -6.42
N ASP A 259 -3.86 -9.85 -6.63
CA ASP A 259 -2.65 -10.20 -5.89
C ASP A 259 -2.74 -9.65 -4.46
N LEU A 260 -2.74 -10.59 -3.52
CA LEU A 260 -2.79 -10.37 -2.07
C LEU A 260 -1.58 -10.97 -1.35
N GLU A 261 -0.55 -11.42 -2.08
CA GLU A 261 0.62 -12.10 -1.51
C GLU A 261 1.37 -11.20 -0.51
N MET A 262 1.29 -9.88 -0.68
CA MET A 262 1.90 -8.92 0.25
C MET A 262 1.38 -9.05 1.68
N PHE A 263 0.17 -9.59 1.90
CA PHE A 263 -0.40 -9.71 3.24
C PHE A 263 0.01 -11.00 3.95
N GLU A 264 0.59 -11.97 3.26
CA GLU A 264 0.88 -13.29 3.83
C GLU A 264 1.98 -13.28 4.88
N THR A 265 2.85 -12.27 4.85
CA THR A 265 3.96 -12.14 5.80
C THR A 265 4.12 -10.71 6.31
N LYS A 266 4.65 -10.57 7.52
CA LYS A 266 5.01 -9.28 8.11
C LYS A 266 5.97 -8.49 7.21
N ILE A 267 7.00 -9.16 6.69
CA ILE A 267 7.98 -8.54 5.78
C ILE A 267 7.27 -8.06 4.50
N GLY A 268 6.40 -8.88 3.92
CA GLY A 268 5.65 -8.54 2.71
C GLY A 268 4.83 -7.26 2.87
N VAL A 269 4.04 -7.14 3.95
CA VAL A 269 3.20 -5.96 4.16
C VAL A 269 4.04 -4.72 4.47
N SER A 270 5.11 -4.88 5.24
CA SER A 270 6.05 -3.79 5.56
C SER A 270 6.79 -3.28 4.32
N GLU A 271 7.36 -4.17 3.50
CA GLU A 271 8.05 -3.78 2.26
C GLU A 271 7.10 -3.14 1.26
N TYR A 272 5.89 -3.70 1.16
CA TYR A 272 4.83 -3.16 0.31
C TYR A 272 4.48 -1.72 0.72
N MET A 273 4.22 -1.46 2.00
CA MET A 273 3.86 -0.13 2.49
C MET A 273 5.05 0.84 2.49
N ALA A 274 6.26 0.39 2.79
CA ALA A 274 7.46 1.22 2.67
C ALA A 274 7.67 1.68 1.21
N ARG A 275 7.52 0.77 0.24
CA ARG A 275 7.62 1.07 -1.19
C ARG A 275 6.52 2.03 -1.65
N HIS A 276 5.29 1.84 -1.17
CA HIS A 276 4.17 2.72 -1.53
C HIS A 276 4.22 4.08 -0.81
N GLY A 277 4.82 4.15 0.38
CA GLY A 277 5.06 5.39 1.12
C GLY A 277 5.99 6.37 0.37
N LEU A 278 6.91 5.88 -0.46
CA LEU A 278 7.74 6.71 -1.34
C LEU A 278 6.93 7.48 -2.40
N PHE A 279 5.67 7.09 -2.63
CA PHE A 279 4.77 7.66 -3.62
C PHE A 279 3.45 8.12 -3.01
N SER A 280 3.44 8.50 -1.72
CA SER A 280 2.22 8.82 -0.99
C SER A 280 1.35 9.89 -1.67
N MET A 281 1.96 10.94 -2.25
CA MET A 281 1.20 12.01 -2.92
C MET A 281 0.68 11.65 -4.33
N ARG A 282 1.22 10.61 -4.98
CA ARG A 282 0.82 10.25 -6.36
C ARG A 282 -0.31 9.23 -6.41
N GLY A 283 -0.53 8.52 -5.30
CA GLY A 283 -1.37 7.34 -5.29
C GLY A 283 -0.77 6.18 -6.09
N PRO A 284 -1.47 5.04 -6.16
CA PRO A 284 -0.98 3.82 -6.77
C PRO A 284 -1.20 3.73 -8.29
N ILE A 285 -1.97 4.64 -8.89
CA ILE A 285 -2.43 4.55 -10.30
C ILE A 285 -1.39 5.05 -11.32
N ASP A 286 -0.38 5.81 -10.89
CA ASP A 286 0.51 6.50 -11.84
C ASP A 286 1.75 5.67 -12.28
N ARG A 287 1.67 4.34 -12.22
CA ARG A 287 2.76 3.43 -12.63
C ARG A 287 2.71 3.00 -14.09
N SER A 288 1.61 3.23 -14.80
CA SER A 288 1.49 2.90 -16.23
C SER A 288 2.31 3.82 -17.14
N ARG A 289 2.83 4.95 -16.62
CA ARG A 289 3.70 5.87 -17.36
C ARG A 289 5.18 5.59 -17.14
N GLY A 290 5.62 4.39 -17.50
CA GLY A 290 6.98 4.11 -17.99
C GLY A 290 8.19 4.56 -17.16
N VAL A 291 8.07 4.96 -15.89
CA VAL A 291 9.23 5.26 -15.06
C VAL A 291 9.94 3.93 -14.80
N PRO A 292 11.16 3.73 -15.32
CA PRO A 292 11.87 2.48 -15.12
C PRO A 292 12.09 2.32 -13.61
N GLN A 293 11.41 1.33 -13.04
CA GLN A 293 11.56 0.88 -11.67
C GLN A 293 12.92 0.18 -11.55
N ARG A 294 14.00 0.96 -11.71
CA ARG A 294 15.36 0.47 -11.58
C ARG A 294 15.50 0.01 -10.14
N ALA A 295 15.60 -1.31 -9.99
CA ALA A 295 15.84 -2.09 -8.78
C ALA A 295 16.02 -1.24 -7.52
N LEU A 296 14.91 -0.83 -6.89
CA LEU A 296 14.89 -0.48 -5.48
C LEU A 296 15.22 -1.79 -4.74
N ALA A 297 16.52 -2.03 -4.58
CA ALA A 297 17.04 -3.24 -3.98
C ALA A 297 16.50 -3.37 -2.56
N SER A 298 16.05 -4.58 -2.25
CA SER A 298 15.50 -5.00 -0.97
C SER A 298 16.49 -4.69 0.17
N ALA A 299 16.28 -3.59 0.87
CA ALA A 299 17.00 -3.27 2.10
C ALA A 299 16.01 -2.76 3.16
N ALA A 300 14.91 -3.49 3.35
CA ALA A 300 14.23 -3.47 4.64
C ALA A 300 15.14 -4.24 5.62
N VAL A 301 16.15 -3.57 6.17
CA VAL A 301 16.93 -4.13 7.28
C VAL A 301 16.04 -4.10 8.51
N VAL A 302 15.21 -5.13 8.66
CA VAL A 302 14.41 -5.41 9.86
C VAL A 302 15.40 -5.83 10.94
N GLY A 303 15.83 -4.91 11.81
CA GLY A 303 16.73 -5.27 12.92
C GLY A 303 17.50 -4.15 13.63
N SER A 304 17.33 -2.88 13.27
CA SER A 304 18.06 -1.81 13.99
C SER A 304 17.36 -1.37 15.27
N ARG A 305 18.09 -1.50 16.38
CA ARG A 305 17.95 -0.81 17.68
C ARG A 305 17.31 0.58 17.50
N GLU A 306 16.33 0.96 18.33
CA GLU A 306 15.62 2.27 18.27
C GLU A 306 16.59 3.40 17.88
N VAL A 307 16.53 3.80 16.61
CA VAL A 307 17.35 4.90 16.12
C VAL A 307 16.46 6.12 16.10
N GLU A 308 16.90 7.15 16.80
CA GLU A 308 16.35 8.49 16.69
C GLU A 308 16.20 8.87 15.19
N GLY A 309 15.03 9.39 14.82
CA GLY A 309 14.71 9.72 13.43
C GLY A 309 14.03 8.61 12.62
N SER A 310 13.21 7.74 13.22
CA SER A 310 12.31 6.84 12.49
C SER A 310 10.91 7.41 12.28
N LEU A 311 10.23 7.02 11.20
CA LEU A 311 8.84 7.35 10.89
C LEU A 311 7.88 6.45 11.68
N HIS A 312 6.80 7.00 12.22
CA HIS A 312 5.73 6.22 12.85
C HIS A 312 4.41 6.38 12.10
N PRO A 313 4.35 6.04 10.80
CA PRO A 313 3.23 6.40 9.93
C PRO A 313 1.88 5.92 10.44
N VAL A 314 1.77 4.73 11.04
CA VAL A 314 0.49 4.27 11.61
C VAL A 314 0.07 5.12 12.80
N ARG A 315 0.98 5.42 13.73
CA ARG A 315 0.70 6.25 14.91
C ARG A 315 0.31 7.66 14.48
N ASP A 316 1.11 8.25 13.61
CA ASP A 316 0.96 9.63 13.16
C ASP A 316 -0.32 9.76 12.31
N GLY A 317 -0.68 8.73 11.54
CA GLY A 317 -1.97 8.63 10.85
C GLY A 317 -3.17 8.51 11.77
N ARG A 318 -3.09 7.73 12.85
CA ARG A 318 -4.15 7.68 13.88
C ARG A 318 -4.35 9.02 14.60
N ALA A 319 -3.28 9.80 14.74
CA ALA A 319 -3.33 11.14 15.33
C ALA A 319 -3.75 12.23 14.34
N SER A 320 -3.88 11.89 13.06
CA SER A 320 -4.31 12.82 12.02
C SER A 320 -5.82 13.03 12.01
N GLY A 321 -6.27 14.03 11.27
CA GLY A 321 -7.69 14.30 10.97
C GLY A 321 -8.24 13.51 9.78
N PHE A 322 -7.47 12.62 9.15
CA PHE A 322 -7.96 11.80 8.05
C PHE A 322 -8.99 10.77 8.53
N ASN A 323 -10.09 10.60 7.79
CA ASN A 323 -11.05 9.55 8.08
C ASN A 323 -10.52 8.18 7.61
N CYS A 324 -9.81 7.49 8.50
CA CYS A 324 -9.23 6.18 8.20
C CYS A 324 -10.19 5.01 8.47
N SER A 325 -11.36 5.24 9.07
CA SER A 325 -12.35 4.19 9.38
C SER A 325 -13.39 4.10 8.26
N VAL A 326 -12.97 3.56 7.12
CA VAL A 326 -13.76 3.56 5.88
C VAL A 326 -14.32 2.17 5.59
N PHE A 327 -13.59 1.13 5.93
CA PHE A 327 -13.94 -0.23 5.55
C PHE A 327 -14.76 -0.93 6.64
N PRO A 328 -15.72 -1.79 6.26
CA PRO A 328 -16.55 -2.51 7.22
C PRO A 328 -15.67 -3.46 8.04
N ARG A 329 -15.66 -3.26 9.36
CA ARG A 329 -14.95 -4.11 10.30
C ARG A 329 -15.85 -5.24 10.77
N LYS A 330 -15.30 -6.44 10.89
CA LYS A 330 -15.97 -7.51 11.64
C LYS A 330 -16.15 -7.01 13.07
N PRO A 331 -17.37 -7.02 13.64
CA PRO A 331 -17.56 -6.67 15.03
C PRO A 331 -16.67 -7.60 15.85
N LEU A 332 -15.77 -7.03 16.65
CA LEU A 332 -14.92 -7.82 17.52
C LEU A 332 -15.85 -8.71 18.37
N PRO A 333 -15.62 -10.02 18.43
CA PRO A 333 -16.42 -10.89 19.27
C PRO A 333 -16.40 -10.28 20.67
N SER A 334 -17.58 -10.00 21.22
CA SER A 334 -17.77 -9.34 22.51
C SER A 334 -17.19 -10.13 23.71
N SER A 335 -16.52 -11.26 23.43
CA SER A 335 -15.97 -12.24 24.36
C SER A 335 -14.72 -11.78 25.12
N SER A 336 -14.21 -10.57 24.87
CA SER A 336 -13.12 -9.99 25.69
C SER A 336 -13.51 -8.69 26.40
N ARG A 337 -14.78 -8.51 26.77
CA ARG A 337 -15.07 -7.95 28.09
C ARG A 337 -14.79 -9.03 29.14
N ARG A 338 -13.53 -9.47 29.24
CA ARG A 338 -13.03 -10.00 30.51
C ARG A 338 -13.17 -8.84 31.48
N THR A 339 -14.25 -8.89 32.24
CA THR A 339 -14.45 -8.29 33.53
C THR A 339 -13.12 -7.95 34.21
N PHE A 340 -12.61 -6.74 33.96
CA PHE A 340 -11.79 -5.99 34.92
C PHE A 340 -12.65 -5.53 36.11
N ARG A 341 -13.60 -6.38 36.54
CA ARG A 341 -14.37 -6.29 37.78
C ARG A 341 -13.85 -7.36 38.73
N ALA A 342 -12.58 -7.30 39.12
CA ALA A 342 -12.07 -8.05 40.27
C ALA A 342 -10.61 -7.65 40.60
N PHE A 343 -10.32 -6.36 40.85
CA PHE A 343 -9.15 -5.97 41.67
C PHE A 343 -9.36 -4.58 42.29
N ARG A 344 -10.60 -4.31 42.75
CA ARG A 344 -10.95 -3.13 43.57
C ARG A 344 -11.48 -3.52 44.96
N LEU A 345 -11.13 -4.73 45.42
CA LEU A 345 -11.36 -5.20 46.79
C LEU A 345 -10.00 -5.67 47.32
N GLY A 346 -9.24 -4.77 47.94
CA GLY A 346 -7.92 -5.13 48.49
C GLY A 346 -7.02 -4.00 48.99
N VAL A 347 -7.45 -2.73 48.98
CA VAL A 347 -6.65 -1.60 49.51
C VAL A 347 -7.42 -0.84 50.60
N PHE A 348 -8.16 -1.55 51.45
CA PHE A 348 -8.82 -0.95 52.63
C PHE A 348 -8.52 -1.66 53.95
N ALA A 349 -7.54 -2.57 54.00
CA ALA A 349 -7.26 -3.36 55.21
C ALA A 349 -5.90 -3.08 55.89
N TYR A 350 -5.16 -2.03 55.51
CA TYR A 350 -3.84 -1.71 56.10
C TYR A 350 -3.72 -0.31 56.75
N SER A 351 -4.83 0.37 57.06
CA SER A 351 -4.80 1.68 57.74
C SER A 351 -5.37 1.69 59.16
N VAL A 352 -5.52 0.54 59.83
CA VAL A 352 -6.07 0.48 61.21
C VAL A 352 -5.12 -0.16 62.24
N ILE A 353 -3.90 -0.55 61.87
CA ILE A 353 -2.89 -1.09 62.81
C ILE A 353 -1.73 -0.11 62.98
N SER A 354 -2.01 1.11 63.44
CA SER A 354 -0.99 2.06 63.93
C SER A 354 -1.47 2.93 65.10
N LEU A 355 -2.55 2.55 65.79
CA LEU A 355 -3.12 3.34 66.91
C LEU A 355 -3.13 2.60 68.26
N LEU A 356 -2.34 1.53 68.39
CA LEU A 356 -2.12 0.83 69.65
C LEU A 356 -0.66 0.40 69.74
N PHE A 357 0.26 1.36 69.94
CA PHE A 357 1.53 1.19 70.64
C PHE A 357 2.07 2.55 71.08
#